data_AF-A0A935PM08-F1
#
_entry.id   AF-A0A935PM08-F1
#
_cell.length_a   1.000
_cell.length_b   1.000
_cell.length_c   1.000
_cell.angle_alpha   90.00
_cell.angle_beta   90.00
_cell.angle_gamma   90.00
#
_symmetry.space_group_name_H-M   'P 1'
#
loop_
_entity.id
_entity.type
_entity.pdbx_description
1 polymer ?
#
loop_
_entity_poly.entity_id
_entity_poly.type
_entity_poly.pdbx_seq_one_letter_code
_entity_poly.pdbx_strand_id
1 'polypeptide(L)'
;MTSPSLLLYPELHRIAPERRPELLLRARHQPFDWIELAGLGAAVVLVAWASKGIAAALPGIVGASLANALVAVPLVLAFAGPFYWRRTRRALRDEIERQARDGRRDAP
;
A
#
# COMPACT_ATOMS: atom_id res chain seq x y z
N MET A 1 -10.65 10.18 -19.58
CA MET A 1 -10.42 8.90 -18.88
C MET A 1 -9.75 9.21 -17.55
N THR A 2 -10.46 9.07 -16.43
CA THR A 2 -9.90 9.29 -15.08
C THR A 2 -8.86 8.22 -14.81
N SER A 3 -7.60 8.60 -14.60
CA SER A 3 -6.55 7.63 -14.27
C SER A 3 -6.88 6.94 -12.94
N PRO A 4 -6.71 5.61 -12.81
CA PRO A 4 -7.04 4.88 -11.58
C PRO A 4 -6.30 5.43 -10.36
N SER A 5 -5.10 5.97 -10.56
CA SER A 5 -4.32 6.68 -9.55
C SER A 5 -5.03 7.90 -8.95
N LEU A 6 -5.88 8.61 -9.70
CA LEU A 6 -6.64 9.77 -9.21
C LEU A 6 -7.80 9.35 -8.29
N LEU A 7 -8.38 8.17 -8.50
CA LEU A 7 -9.41 7.59 -7.63
C LEU A 7 -8.80 7.15 -6.29
N LEU A 8 -7.62 6.52 -6.32
CA LEU A 8 -6.93 6.08 -5.10
C LEU A 8 -6.32 7.24 -4.31
N TYR A 9 -5.75 8.22 -5.04
CA TYR A 9 -5.00 9.34 -4.49
C TYR A 9 -5.59 10.68 -4.97
N PRO A 10 -6.71 11.13 -4.39
CA PRO A 10 -7.37 12.38 -4.77
C PRO A 10 -6.45 13.60 -4.57
N GLU A 11 -5.45 13.52 -3.70
CA GLU A 11 -4.46 14.57 -3.46
C GLU A 11 -3.68 14.94 -4.75
N LEU A 12 -3.53 14.01 -5.70
CA LEU A 12 -2.89 14.25 -7.00
C LEU A 12 -3.63 15.25 -7.88
N HIS A 13 -4.93 15.50 -7.65
CA HIS A 13 -5.68 16.50 -8.41
C HIS A 13 -5.11 17.91 -8.25
N ARG A 14 -4.43 18.18 -7.13
CA ARG A 14 -3.79 19.48 -6.86
C ARG A 14 -2.43 19.64 -7.55
N ILE A 15 -1.91 18.58 -8.16
CA ILE A 15 -0.59 18.53 -8.78
C ILE A 15 -0.76 18.54 -10.31
N ALA A 16 0.13 19.30 -10.99
CA ALA A 16 0.23 19.32 -12.44
C ALA A 16 0.43 17.90 -13.01
N PRO A 17 -0.32 17.48 -14.06
CA PRO A 17 -0.31 16.11 -14.57
C PRO A 17 1.08 15.52 -14.83
N GLU A 18 2.01 16.36 -15.29
CA GLU A 18 3.37 16.01 -15.69
C GLU A 18 4.23 15.61 -14.48
N ARG A 19 3.95 16.18 -13.29
CA ARG A 19 4.71 15.92 -12.05
C ARG A 19 4.15 14.79 -11.20
N ARG A 20 2.92 14.34 -11.48
CA ARG A 20 2.25 13.25 -10.74
C ARG A 20 3.04 11.94 -10.68
N PRO A 21 3.58 11.39 -11.80
CA PRO A 21 4.27 10.10 -11.75
C PRO A 21 5.56 10.16 -10.92
N GLU A 22 6.32 11.24 -11.02
CA GLU A 22 7.54 11.46 -10.24
C GLU A 22 7.22 11.54 -8.73
N LEU A 23 6.22 12.34 -8.37
CA LEU A 23 5.79 12.50 -6.99
C LEU A 23 5.26 11.20 -6.38
N LEU A 24 4.48 10.44 -7.14
CA LEU A 24 4.03 9.11 -6.72
C LEU A 24 5.21 8.15 -6.54
N LEU A 25 6.17 8.16 -7.45
CA LEU A 25 7.35 7.31 -7.34
C LEU A 25 8.14 7.65 -6.07
N ARG A 26 8.36 8.94 -5.78
CA ARG A 26 9.06 9.38 -4.57
C ARG A 26 8.28 9.03 -3.30
N ALA A 27 6.97 9.26 -3.27
CA ALA A 27 6.11 8.87 -2.16
C ALA A 27 6.15 7.36 -1.87
N ARG A 28 6.24 6.52 -2.92
CA ARG A 28 6.35 5.06 -2.76
C ARG A 28 7.67 4.63 -2.12
N HIS A 29 8.75 5.42 -2.19
CA HIS A 29 10.04 5.08 -1.60
C HIS A 29 10.20 5.49 -0.13
N GLN A 30 9.32 6.35 0.41
CA GLN A 30 9.37 6.70 1.84
C GLN A 30 9.12 5.48 2.74
N PRO A 31 9.83 5.30 3.86
CA PRO A 31 9.71 4.12 4.72
C PRO A 31 8.31 3.95 5.35
N PHE A 32 8.03 2.74 5.81
CA PHE A 32 6.88 2.46 6.66
C PHE A 32 7.12 3.03 8.05
N ASP A 33 6.05 3.52 8.68
CA ASP A 33 6.07 3.89 10.09
C ASP A 33 5.76 2.68 10.98
N TRP A 34 6.02 2.77 12.28
CA TRP A 34 5.84 1.69 13.25
C TRP A 34 4.42 1.12 13.25
N ILE A 35 3.39 1.97 13.11
CA ILE A 35 1.99 1.52 13.04
C ILE A 35 1.76 0.65 11.79
N GLU A 36 2.36 1.01 10.66
CA GLU A 36 2.21 0.26 9.41
C GLU A 36 3.01 -1.04 9.43
N LEU A 37 4.20 -1.02 10.02
CA LEU A 37 5.01 -2.22 10.25
C LEU A 37 4.31 -3.19 11.19
N ALA A 38 3.75 -2.71 12.30
CA ALA A 38 2.97 -3.53 13.22
C ALA A 38 1.74 -4.12 12.53
N GLY A 39 1.04 -3.32 11.73
CA GLY A 39 -0.09 -3.77 10.90
C GLY A 39 0.28 -4.84 9.88
N LEU A 40 1.40 -4.66 9.17
CA LEU A 40 1.93 -5.66 8.23
C LEU A 40 2.36 -6.94 8.94
N GLY A 41 3.02 -6.84 10.10
CA GLY A 41 3.38 -7.99 10.91
C GLY A 41 2.15 -8.78 11.37
N ALA A 42 1.13 -8.08 11.88
CA ALA A 42 -0.14 -8.70 12.25
C ALA A 42 -0.83 -9.37 11.06
N ALA A 43 -0.81 -8.74 9.88
CA ALA A 43 -1.36 -9.31 8.65
C ALA A 43 -0.68 -10.63 8.29
N VAL A 44 0.66 -10.69 8.34
CA VAL A 44 1.43 -11.92 8.07
C VAL A 44 1.07 -13.02 9.05
N VAL A 45 1.00 -12.71 10.35
CA VAL A 45 0.65 -13.68 11.39
C VAL A 45 -0.77 -14.23 11.19
N LEU A 46 -1.74 -13.36 10.91
CA LEU A 46 -3.13 -13.74 10.66
C LEU A 46 -3.28 -14.62 9.43
N VAL A 47 -2.62 -14.25 8.32
CA VAL A 47 -2.62 -15.04 7.08
C VAL A 47 -1.98 -16.40 7.32
N ALA A 48 -0.83 -16.45 7.99
CA ALA A 48 -0.14 -17.71 8.28
C ALA A 48 -0.98 -18.62 9.19
N TRP A 49 -1.65 -18.04 10.20
CA TRP A 49 -2.56 -18.77 11.07
C TRP A 49 -3.77 -19.32 10.30
N ALA A 50 -4.39 -18.50 9.43
CA ALA A 50 -5.50 -18.95 8.59
C ALA A 50 -5.09 -20.04 7.59
N SER A 51 -3.91 -19.90 6.97
CA SER A 51 -3.36 -20.89 6.05
C SER A 51 -3.13 -22.26 6.69
N LYS A 52 -2.81 -22.32 8.00
CA LYS A 52 -2.72 -23.61 8.72
C LYS A 52 -4.06 -24.36 8.73
N GLY A 53 -5.16 -23.65 8.97
CA GLY A 53 -6.49 -24.25 8.94
C GLY A 53 -6.86 -24.79 7.56
N ILE A 54 -6.51 -24.05 6.51
CA ILE A 54 -6.76 -24.44 5.11
C ILE A 54 -5.93 -25.68 4.72
N ALA A 55 -4.65 -25.70 5.07
CA ALA A 55 -3.77 -26.83 4.79
C ALA A 55 -4.22 -28.10 5.52
N ALA A 56 -4.71 -27.99 6.76
CA ALA A 56 -5.24 -29.11 7.52
C ALA A 56 -6.55 -29.68 6.92
N ALA A 57 -7.35 -28.85 6.25
CA ALA A 57 -8.62 -29.25 5.65
C ALA A 57 -8.49 -29.95 4.28
N LEU A 58 -7.32 -29.86 3.62
CA LEU A 58 -7.09 -30.38 2.25
C LEU A 58 -5.86 -31.30 2.16
N PRO A 59 -5.76 -32.39 2.95
CA PRO A 59 -4.61 -33.29 2.90
C PRO A 59 -4.54 -34.03 1.56
N GLY A 60 -3.34 -34.10 0.97
CA GLY A 60 -3.03 -34.99 -0.16
C GLY A 60 -3.39 -34.46 -1.57
N ILE A 61 -3.90 -33.24 -1.71
CA ILE A 61 -4.22 -32.67 -3.02
C ILE A 61 -2.99 -31.93 -3.57
N VAL A 62 -2.50 -32.34 -4.75
CA VAL A 62 -1.38 -31.67 -5.47
C VAL A 62 -1.66 -30.18 -5.73
N GLY A 63 -2.94 -29.76 -5.69
CA GLY A 63 -3.39 -28.38 -5.77
C GLY A 63 -3.60 -27.64 -4.44
N ALA A 64 -3.33 -28.25 -3.27
CA ALA A 64 -3.56 -27.62 -1.96
C ALA A 64 -2.76 -26.31 -1.80
N SER A 65 -1.53 -26.27 -2.33
CA SER A 65 -0.71 -25.05 -2.35
C SER A 65 -1.30 -23.95 -3.22
N LEU A 66 -1.92 -24.30 -4.35
CA LEU A 66 -2.58 -23.34 -5.24
C LEU A 66 -3.87 -22.81 -4.61
N ALA A 67 -4.68 -23.69 -4.02
CA ALA A 67 -5.88 -23.30 -3.28
C ALA A 67 -5.52 -22.39 -2.10
N ASN A 68 -4.47 -22.71 -1.35
CA ASN A 68 -3.99 -21.85 -0.27
C ASN A 68 -3.48 -20.50 -0.80
N ALA A 69 -2.79 -20.45 -1.95
CA ALA A 69 -2.39 -19.19 -2.57
C ALA A 69 -3.59 -18.33 -3.00
N LEU A 70 -4.62 -18.95 -3.58
CA LEU A 70 -5.86 -18.27 -3.99
C LEU A 70 -6.62 -17.65 -2.81
N VAL A 71 -6.49 -18.21 -1.60
CA VAL A 71 -7.08 -17.65 -0.37
C VAL A 71 -6.12 -16.67 0.32
N ALA A 72 -4.82 -16.97 0.33
CA ALA A 72 -3.81 -16.14 0.98
C ALA A 72 -3.66 -14.78 0.29
N VAL A 73 -3.67 -14.72 -1.04
CA VAL A 73 -3.56 -13.46 -1.79
C VAL A 73 -4.65 -12.44 -1.40
N PRO A 74 -5.96 -12.74 -1.45
CA PRO A 74 -6.98 -11.78 -1.04
C PRO A 74 -6.91 -11.46 0.45
N LEU A 75 -6.53 -12.40 1.32
CA LEU A 75 -6.31 -12.11 2.74
C LEU A 75 -5.15 -11.11 2.94
N VAL A 76 -4.01 -11.33 2.27
CA VAL A 76 -2.88 -10.41 2.29
C VAL A 76 -3.31 -9.04 1.77
N LEU A 77 -4.04 -8.97 0.66
CA LEU A 77 -4.54 -7.70 0.13
C LEU A 77 -5.49 -7.01 1.10
N ALA A 78 -6.39 -7.73 1.75
CA ALA A 78 -7.34 -7.18 2.71
C ALA A 78 -6.65 -6.64 3.96
N PHE A 79 -5.64 -7.34 4.49
CA PHE A 79 -4.95 -6.94 5.72
C PHE A 79 -3.78 -6.01 5.48
N ALA A 80 -2.95 -6.24 4.48
CA ALA A 80 -1.78 -5.41 4.18
C ALA A 80 -2.12 -4.19 3.30
N GLY A 81 -3.08 -4.33 2.39
CA GLY A 81 -3.47 -3.27 1.43
C GLY A 81 -3.77 -1.92 2.07
N PRO A 82 -4.57 -1.84 3.16
CA PRO A 82 -4.84 -0.59 3.86
C PRO A 82 -3.58 0.10 4.38
N PHE A 83 -2.57 -0.64 4.85
CA PHE A 83 -1.31 -0.07 5.34
C PHE A 83 -0.44 0.45 4.19
N TYR A 84 -0.39 -0.28 3.07
CA TYR A 84 0.28 0.19 1.85
C TYR A 84 -0.38 1.46 1.28
N TRP A 85 -1.71 1.52 1.27
CA TRP A 85 -2.46 2.69 0.85
C TRP A 85 -2.18 3.87 1.79
N ARG A 86 -2.32 3.66 3.10
CA ARG A 86 -2.08 4.69 4.12
C ARG A 86 -0.68 5.27 4.00
N ARG A 87 0.35 4.43 3.88
CA ARG A 87 1.74 4.85 3.64
C ARG A 87 1.83 5.77 2.43
N THR A 88 1.30 5.32 1.29
CA THR A 88 1.42 6.06 0.03
C THR A 88 0.72 7.42 0.13
N ARG A 89 -0.46 7.48 0.77
CA ARG A 89 -1.15 8.75 1.03
C ARG A 89 -0.41 9.66 1.99
N ARG A 90 0.13 9.14 3.10
CA ARG A 90 0.94 9.93 4.04
C ARG A 90 2.15 10.52 3.32
N ALA A 91 2.91 9.68 2.65
CA ALA A 91 4.12 10.10 1.93
C ALA A 91 3.83 11.13 0.83
N LEU A 92 2.71 10.97 0.12
CA LEU A 92 2.28 11.95 -0.89
C LEU A 92 1.92 13.31 -0.25
N ARG A 93 1.24 13.31 0.89
CA ARG A 93 0.93 14.55 1.63
C ARG A 93 2.19 15.23 2.13
N ASP A 94 3.11 14.48 2.71
CA ASP A 94 4.39 15.00 3.20
C ASP A 94 5.21 15.63 2.07
N GLU A 95 5.25 15.00 0.89
CA GLU A 95 5.96 15.54 -0.27
C GLU A 95 5.31 16.81 -0.82
N ILE A 96 3.97 16.87 -0.87
CA ILE A 96 3.22 18.08 -1.26
C ILE A 96 3.51 19.22 -0.28
N GLU A 97 3.50 18.95 1.03
CA GLU A 97 3.82 19.94 2.05
C GLU A 97 5.27 20.43 1.97
N ARG A 98 6.22 19.52 1.72
CA ARG A 98 7.64 19.88 1.52
C ARG A 98 7.81 20.84 0.34
N GLN A 99 7.24 20.50 -0.82
CA GLN A 99 7.30 21.38 -1.99
C GLN A 99 6.65 22.75 -1.75
N ALA A 100 5.53 22.80 -1.03
CA ALA A 100 4.87 24.05 -0.68
C ALA A 100 5.71 24.91 0.28
N ARG A 101 6.50 24.29 1.17
CA ARG A 101 7.42 24.99 2.07
C ARG A 101 8.66 25.49 1.32
N ASP A 102 9.24 24.67 0.45
CA ASP A 102 10.43 25.04 -0.32
C ASP A 102 10.11 26.16 -1.32
N GLY A 103 8.99 26.06 -2.06
CA GLY A 103 8.55 27.14 -2.95
C GLY A 103 8.21 28.46 -2.23
N ARG A 104 7.95 28.44 -0.92
CA ARG A 104 7.77 29.66 -0.10
C ARG A 104 9.10 30.26 0.37
N ARG A 105 10.16 29.45 0.51
CA ARG A 105 11.51 29.91 0.85
C ARG A 105 12.19 30.62 -0.33
N ASP A 106 11.82 30.25 -1.55
CA ASP A 106 12.35 30.82 -2.79
C ASP A 106 11.56 32.06 -3.27
N ALA A 107 10.56 32.51 -2.51
CA ALA A 107 9.82 33.75 -2.79
C ALA A 107 10.59 34.95 -2.22
N PRO A 108 10.89 35.99 -3.04
CA PRO A 108 11.72 37.14 -2.66
C PRO A 108 11.09 38.04 -1.60
#